data_AF-A0A3S0QIZ7-F1
#
_entry.id   AF-A0A3S0QIZ7-F1
#
_cell.length_a   1.000
_cell.length_b   1.000
_cell.length_c   1.000
_cell.angle_alpha   90.00
_cell.angle_beta   90.00
_cell.angle_gamma   90.00
#
_symmetry.space_group_name_H-M   'P 1'
#
loop_
_entity.id
_entity.type
_entity.pdbx_description
1 polymer ?
#
loop_
_entity_poly.entity_id
_entity_poly.type
_entity_poly.pdbx_seq_one_letter_code
_entity_poly.pdbx_strand_id
1 'polypeptide(L)'
;MEGSEQYSCGNPMFRYFPLTRYKNMDLILVPMDCGDFDYRYSLLTVLNNKIIGELYVEGLWYDPGKDDKIEEFSSYEISKTGKITVTMEQKLDGNTQKTTNTYYQIMDDGNIKPLKK
;
A
#
# COMPACT_ATOMS: atom_id res chain seq x y z
N MET A 1 -7.00 16.46 -5.24
CA MET A 1 -5.73 16.67 -4.50
C MET A 1 -4.65 16.89 -5.54
N GLU A 2 -3.58 17.63 -5.29
CA GLU A 2 -2.53 17.71 -6.32
C GLU A 2 -1.85 16.33 -6.46
N GLY A 3 -1.77 15.81 -7.68
CA GLY A 3 -1.27 14.45 -7.96
C GLY A 3 -2.25 13.29 -7.77
N SER A 4 -3.56 13.54 -7.54
CA SER A 4 -4.52 12.44 -7.33
C SER A 4 -4.91 11.64 -8.58
N GLU A 5 -4.70 12.20 -9.77
CA GLU A 5 -5.17 11.63 -11.05
C GLU A 5 -4.56 10.25 -11.37
N GLN A 6 -3.38 9.94 -10.81
CA GLN A 6 -2.69 8.66 -11.01
C GLN A 6 -3.38 7.47 -10.33
N TYR A 7 -4.24 7.71 -9.34
CA TYR A 7 -4.96 6.64 -8.61
C TYR A 7 -6.40 6.42 -9.11
N SER A 8 -6.86 7.26 -10.04
CA SER A 8 -8.24 7.34 -10.52
C SER A 8 -8.33 7.44 -12.05
N CYS A 9 -7.23 7.11 -12.73
CA CYS A 9 -7.12 6.90 -14.17
C CYS A 9 -7.48 8.17 -14.95
N GLY A 10 -7.00 9.31 -14.47
CA GLY A 10 -7.29 10.63 -15.02
C GLY A 10 -8.57 11.28 -14.49
N ASN A 11 -9.35 10.62 -13.62
CA ASN A 11 -10.47 11.29 -12.95
C ASN A 11 -9.96 12.26 -11.86
N PRO A 12 -10.54 13.46 -11.71
CA PRO A 12 -10.12 14.44 -10.69
C PRO A 12 -10.48 14.02 -9.25
N MET A 13 -11.32 13.00 -9.10
CA MET A 13 -11.71 12.40 -7.82
C MET A 13 -11.27 10.93 -7.79
N PHE A 14 -10.78 10.49 -6.64
CA PHE A 14 -10.33 9.14 -6.35
C PHE A 14 -11.01 8.66 -5.05
N ARG A 15 -11.22 7.35 -4.94
CA ARG A 15 -11.76 6.74 -3.72
C ARG A 15 -10.63 6.63 -2.69
N TYR A 16 -10.94 6.79 -1.41
CA TYR A 16 -9.98 6.54 -0.35
C TYR A 16 -10.68 6.16 0.95
N PHE A 17 -9.97 5.44 1.81
CA PHE A 17 -10.38 5.12 3.17
C PHE A 17 -9.49 5.89 4.15
N PRO A 18 -10.04 6.83 4.95
CA PRO A 18 -9.26 7.50 5.98
C PRO A 18 -8.92 6.50 7.10
N LEU A 19 -7.65 6.43 7.48
CA LEU A 19 -7.18 5.55 8.56
C LEU A 19 -7.10 6.31 9.90
N THR A 20 -6.04 7.09 10.07
CA THR A 20 -5.72 7.83 11.28
C THR A 20 -4.80 8.99 10.94
N ARG A 21 -4.59 9.92 11.88
CA ARG A 21 -3.55 10.95 11.72
C ARG A 21 -2.23 10.46 12.29
N TYR A 22 -1.15 10.66 11.54
CA TYR A 22 0.21 10.57 12.09
C TYR A 22 0.76 11.99 12.24
N LYS A 23 0.92 12.44 13.50
CA LYS A 23 1.28 13.83 13.81
C LYS A 23 0.29 14.82 13.17
N ASN A 24 0.76 15.66 12.25
CA ASN A 24 0.00 16.65 11.49
C ASN A 24 -0.43 16.16 10.09
N MET A 25 -0.25 14.88 9.78
CA MET A 25 -0.50 14.28 8.48
C MET A 25 -1.68 13.31 8.52
N ASP A 26 -2.45 13.27 7.44
CA ASP A 26 -3.54 12.32 7.25
C ASP A 26 -3.01 11.05 6.57
N LEU A 27 -3.33 9.88 7.13
CA LEU A 27 -3.05 8.60 6.49
C LEU A 27 -4.32 8.09 5.81
N ILE A 28 -4.23 7.79 4.52
CA ILE A 28 -5.34 7.26 3.73
C ILE A 28 -4.89 6.00 2.98
N LEU A 29 -5.77 5.00 2.89
CA LEU A 29 -5.65 3.94 1.88
C LEU A 29 -6.34 4.38 0.60
N VAL A 30 -5.73 4.06 -0.53
CA VAL A 30 -6.28 4.32 -1.87
C VAL A 30 -6.27 3.01 -2.67
N PRO A 31 -7.43 2.53 -3.16
CA PRO A 31 -7.45 1.44 -4.13
C PRO A 31 -6.80 1.92 -5.43
N MET A 32 -5.94 1.09 -6.03
CA MET A 32 -5.49 1.33 -7.39
C MET A 32 -6.61 0.91 -8.36
N ASP A 33 -7.50 1.84 -8.68
CA ASP A 33 -8.60 1.63 -9.64
C ASP A 33 -8.10 1.53 -11.10
N CYS A 34 -6.78 1.53 -11.32
CA CYS A 34 -6.12 1.57 -12.63
C CYS A 34 -5.19 0.38 -12.83
N GLY A 35 -5.51 -0.43 -13.84
CA GLY A 35 -4.77 -1.63 -14.19
C GLY A 35 -5.66 -2.87 -14.10
N ASP A 36 -5.13 -3.99 -14.59
CA ASP A 36 -5.80 -5.29 -14.61
C ASP A 36 -5.46 -6.06 -13.32
N PHE A 37 -5.86 -5.49 -12.17
CA PHE A 37 -5.54 -5.99 -10.85
C PHE A 37 -6.80 -6.01 -9.96
N ASP A 38 -7.25 -7.20 -9.55
CA ASP A 38 -8.52 -7.38 -8.83
C ASP A 38 -8.58 -6.64 -7.48
N TYR A 39 -7.43 -6.49 -6.81
CA TYR A 39 -7.36 -5.99 -5.44
C TYR A 39 -5.97 -5.43 -5.12
N ARG A 40 -5.81 -4.10 -5.06
CA ARG A 40 -4.57 -3.43 -4.58
C ARG A 40 -4.84 -2.09 -3.92
N TYR A 41 -4.09 -1.82 -2.85
CA TYR A 41 -4.14 -0.58 -2.08
C TYR A 41 -2.75 -0.02 -1.79
N SER A 42 -2.60 1.29 -2.03
CA SER A 42 -1.48 2.10 -1.56
C SER A 42 -1.88 2.86 -0.30
N LEU A 43 -0.99 2.90 0.69
CA LEU A 43 -1.02 3.84 1.80
C LEU A 43 -0.39 5.15 1.34
N LEU A 44 -1.12 6.25 1.46
CA LEU A 44 -0.62 7.60 1.20
C LEU A 44 -0.51 8.41 2.49
N THR A 45 0.54 9.23 2.59
CA THR A 45 0.65 10.31 3.58
C THR A 45 0.25 11.62 2.91
N VAL A 46 -0.66 12.36 3.55
CA VAL A 46 -1.19 13.62 3.04
C VAL A 46 -0.89 14.75 4.03
N LEU A 47 -0.28 15.82 3.54
CA LEU A 47 0.00 17.03 4.31
C LEU A 47 -0.40 18.24 3.46
N ASN A 48 -1.14 19.19 4.05
CA ASN A 48 -1.59 20.41 3.38
C ASN A 48 -2.26 20.16 2.01
N ASN A 49 -3.09 19.11 1.91
CA ASN A 49 -3.79 18.69 0.68
C ASN A 49 -2.85 18.28 -0.48
N LYS A 50 -1.64 17.81 -0.16
CA LYS A 50 -0.67 17.21 -1.10
C LYS A 50 -0.24 15.82 -0.61
N ILE A 51 -0.03 14.91 -1.55
CA ILE A 51 0.59 13.60 -1.29
C ILE A 51 2.09 13.82 -1.11
N ILE A 52 2.68 13.27 -0.05
CA ILE A 52 4.13 13.38 0.21
C ILE A 52 4.83 12.02 0.25
N GLY A 53 4.11 10.95 0.61
CA GLY A 53 4.61 9.59 0.63
C GLY A 53 3.57 8.60 0.14
N GLU A 54 4.05 7.54 -0.49
CA GLU A 54 3.27 6.41 -0.99
C GLU A 54 3.98 5.11 -0.62
N LEU A 55 3.20 4.07 -0.30
CA LEU A 55 3.67 2.70 -0.16
C LEU A 55 2.57 1.72 -0.57
N TYR A 56 2.87 0.76 -1.45
CA TYR A 56 2.01 -0.41 -1.65
C TYR A 56 2.00 -1.27 -0.37
N VAL A 57 0.82 -1.51 0.19
CA VAL A 57 0.67 -2.14 1.51
C VAL A 57 -0.23 -3.37 1.51
N GLU A 58 -1.23 -3.45 0.65
CA GLU A 58 -2.25 -4.50 0.70
C GLU A 58 -2.73 -4.84 -0.72
N GLY A 59 -2.89 -6.13 -1.02
CA GLY A 59 -3.33 -6.53 -2.36
C GLY A 59 -3.03 -7.98 -2.73
N LEU A 60 -3.53 -8.36 -3.91
CA LEU A 60 -3.25 -9.62 -4.59
C LEU A 60 -2.37 -9.36 -5.82
N TRP A 61 -1.40 -10.24 -6.02
CA TRP A 61 -0.61 -10.35 -7.23
C TRP A 61 -0.48 -11.82 -7.62
N TYR A 62 -0.54 -12.11 -8.91
CA TYR A 62 -0.20 -13.39 -9.51
C TYR A 62 0.40 -13.12 -10.90
N ASP A 63 1.14 -14.08 -11.45
CA ASP A 63 1.72 -13.97 -12.79
C ASP A 63 0.79 -14.65 -13.81
N PRO A 64 -0.03 -13.92 -14.59
CA PRO A 64 -0.92 -14.53 -15.57
C PRO A 64 -0.18 -15.22 -16.72
N GLY A 65 1.14 -15.01 -16.84
CA GLY A 65 2.01 -15.71 -17.79
C GLY A 65 2.51 -17.07 -17.31
N LYS A 66 2.18 -17.51 -16.09
CA LYS A 66 2.63 -18.79 -15.53
C LYS A 66 1.48 -19.66 -15.04
N ASP A 67 1.60 -20.96 -15.31
CA ASP A 67 0.68 -22.01 -14.85
C ASP A 67 1.09 -22.57 -13.46
N ASP A 68 1.86 -21.80 -12.68
CA ASP A 68 2.34 -22.22 -11.35
C ASP A 68 1.33 -21.93 -10.23
N LYS A 69 0.24 -21.20 -10.52
CA LYS A 69 -0.81 -20.78 -9.57
C LYS A 69 -0.26 -20.12 -8.31
N ILE A 70 0.88 -19.45 -8.41
CA ILE A 70 1.48 -18.75 -7.27
C ILE A 70 0.77 -17.41 -7.08
N GLU A 71 0.14 -17.25 -5.92
CA GLU A 71 -0.51 -16.02 -5.49
C GLU A 71 0.33 -15.34 -4.40
N GLU A 72 0.50 -14.02 -4.49
CA GLU A 72 1.15 -13.21 -3.48
C GLU A 72 0.13 -12.25 -2.84
N PHE A 73 -0.20 -12.52 -1.58
CA PHE A 73 -1.11 -11.72 -0.77
C PHE A 73 -0.28 -10.79 0.12
N SER A 74 -0.38 -9.49 -0.11
CA SER A 74 0.14 -8.47 0.80
C SER A 74 -0.93 -8.01 1.78
N SER A 75 -0.55 -7.86 3.04
CA SER A 75 -1.34 -7.19 4.09
C SER A 75 -0.43 -6.33 4.97
N TYR A 76 -1.00 -5.42 5.76
CA TYR A 76 -0.21 -4.48 6.53
C TYR A 76 -0.71 -4.18 7.95
N GLU A 77 0.21 -3.71 8.78
CA GLU A 77 -0.06 -3.13 10.08
C GLU A 77 0.65 -1.77 10.21
N ILE A 78 -0.02 -0.77 10.79
CA ILE A 78 0.60 0.54 11.13
C ILE A 78 0.54 0.75 12.64
N SER A 79 1.71 0.95 13.26
CA SER A 79 1.79 1.29 14.68
C SER A 79 1.44 2.77 14.93
N LYS A 80 1.09 3.10 16.18
CA LYS A 80 0.93 4.50 16.63
C LYS A 80 2.21 5.35 16.48
N THR A 81 3.38 4.73 16.31
CA THR A 81 4.66 5.43 16.08
C THR A 81 4.96 5.63 14.60
N GLY A 82 4.07 5.24 13.69
CA GLY A 82 4.27 5.33 12.24
C GLY A 82 5.18 4.24 11.66
N LYS A 83 5.46 3.18 12.43
CA LYS A 83 6.13 1.99 11.87
C LYS A 83 5.10 1.20 11.10
N ILE A 84 5.40 0.87 9.84
CA ILE A 84 4.57 0.02 8.99
C ILE A 84 5.26 -1.34 8.87
N THR A 85 4.51 -2.42 9.01
CA THR A 85 4.91 -3.76 8.60
C THR A 85 4.06 -4.15 7.40
N VAL A 86 4.67 -4.56 6.30
CA VAL A 86 3.98 -5.20 5.17
C VAL A 86 4.37 -6.68 5.19
N THR A 87 3.36 -7.52 5.31
CA THR A 87 3.46 -8.99 5.35
C THR A 87 3.00 -9.53 4.00
N MET A 88 3.93 -10.12 3.25
CA MET A 88 3.66 -10.78 1.98
C MET A 88 3.64 -12.30 2.18
N GLU A 89 2.48 -12.93 1.95
CA GLU A 89 2.33 -14.38 1.90
C GLU A 89 2.30 -14.86 0.45
N GLN A 90 3.27 -15.70 0.08
CA GLN A 90 3.22 -16.46 -1.16
C GLN A 90 2.47 -17.77 -0.92
N LYS A 91 1.42 -18.03 -1.70
CA LYS A 91 0.55 -19.21 -1.59
C LYS A 91 0.58 -20.02 -2.88
N LEU A 92 0.49 -21.34 -2.72
CA LEU A 92 0.38 -22.32 -3.80
C LEU A 92 -0.80 -23.24 -3.48
N ASP A 93 -1.78 -23.32 -4.38
CA ASP A 93 -3.08 -24.00 -4.16
C ASP A 93 -3.66 -23.68 -2.76
N GLY A 94 -3.66 -22.39 -2.39
CA GLY A 94 -4.16 -21.87 -1.10
C GLY A 94 -3.24 -22.05 0.13
N ASN A 95 -2.14 -22.81 0.02
CA ASN A 95 -1.23 -23.09 1.14
C ASN A 95 -0.06 -22.10 1.16
N THR A 96 0.16 -21.39 2.28
CA THR A 96 1.30 -20.47 2.47
C THR A 96 2.62 -21.22 2.37
N GLN A 97 3.40 -20.93 1.32
CA GLN A 97 4.74 -21.47 1.09
C GLN A 97 5.82 -20.62 1.76
N LYS A 98 5.61 -19.30 1.79
CA LYS A 98 6.59 -18.33 2.29
C LYS A 98 5.90 -17.08 2.80
N THR A 99 6.34 -16.60 3.97
CA THR A 99 5.95 -15.29 4.51
C THR A 99 7.16 -14.38 4.56
N THR A 100 7.05 -13.16 4.01
CA THR A 100 8.12 -12.15 3.99
C THR A 100 7.62 -10.86 4.63
N ASN A 101 8.28 -10.41 5.69
CA ASN A 101 7.96 -9.15 6.35
C ASN A 101 8.93 -8.05 5.93
N THR A 102 8.40 -6.99 5.34
CA THR A 102 9.14 -5.76 5.01
C THR A 102 8.69 -4.65 5.94
N TYR A 103 9.66 -3.88 6.45
CA TYR A 103 9.40 -2.86 7.47
C TYR A 103 9.70 -1.46 6.93
N TYR A 104 8.84 -0.51 7.26
CA TYR A 104 8.98 0.89 6.87
C TYR A 104 8.69 1.81 8.06
N GLN A 105 9.11 3.06 7.94
CA GLN A 105 8.81 4.13 8.89
C GLN A 105 8.27 5.33 8.13
N ILE A 106 7.12 5.85 8.61
CA ILE A 106 6.62 7.18 8.24
C ILE A 106 7.50 8.20 8.97
N MET A 107 8.16 9.05 8.21
CA MET A 107 9.07 10.06 8.73
C MET A 107 8.31 11.37 9.07
N ASP A 108 8.96 12.26 9.81
CA ASP A 108 8.39 13.55 10.24
C ASP A 108 8.09 14.51 9.09
N ASP A 109 8.74 14.32 7.93
CA ASP A 109 8.49 15.04 6.68
C ASP A 109 7.36 14.39 5.83
N GLY A 110 6.79 13.27 6.28
CA GLY A 110 5.76 12.51 5.58
C GLY A 110 6.28 11.46 4.59
N ASN A 111 7.58 11.43 4.30
CA ASN A 111 8.13 10.38 3.44
C ASN A 111 8.04 9.01 4.14
N ILE A 112 7.72 7.96 3.38
CA ILE A 112 7.78 6.57 3.85
C ILE A 112 9.13 5.98 3.45
N LYS A 113 9.92 5.48 4.41
CA LYS A 113 11.27 4.95 4.15
C LYS A 113 11.40 3.50 4.62
N PRO A 114 12.04 2.61 3.85
CA PRO A 114 12.30 1.23 4.26
C PRO A 114 13.29 1.20 5.42
N LEU A 115 12.96 0.41 6.45
CA LEU A 115 13.86 0.08 7.54
C LEU A 115 14.75 -1.08 7.10
N LYS A 116 16.03 -0.80 6.87
CA LYS A 116 17.03 -1.85 6.64
C LYS A 116 17.18 -2.68 7.93
N LYS A 117 17.25 -4.00 7.77
CA LYS A 117 17.76 -4.91 8.82
C LYS A 117 19.27 -4.76 8.97
#